data_AF-A0A0P1AP67-F1
#
_entry.id   AF-A0A0P1AP67-F1
#
_cell.length_a   1.000
_cell.length_b   1.000
_cell.length_c   1.000
_cell.angle_alpha   90.00
_cell.angle_beta   90.00
_cell.angle_gamma   90.00
#
_symmetry.space_group_name_H-M   'P 1'
#
loop_
_entity.id
_entity.type
_entity.pdbx_description
1 polymer ?
#
loop_
_entity_poly.entity_id
_entity_poly.type
_entity_poly.pdbx_seq_one_letter_code
_entity_poly.pdbx_strand_id
1 'polypeptide(L)'
;MPALPSLTFALRRPLQSTLRHFHVSTSLQMSVALSAAPLKSKNTLSNVNDSHFLTLLKHSISQRHPTQALSALAKLQTPPDASVLKQLAVLLARQKKNRAHALQAFEVLREVYQSPGLKPDDYMKLASIYVMDACLRFRMLDQAMELYDEASNQAVVLDLPAYNGLLTALVDAKRLDEATEILRDIVRGEDVCPMEQTFLPVLLELVKSHEYDQVTDLMRQGATRGVEFTSETFYPLLEITEKDSSSSDSLIKFLSYVEEAWDEYQDFDSEDDDDTIE
;
A
#
# COMPACT_ATOMS: atom_id res chain seq x y z
N MET A 1 -5.71 -39.70 -29.88
CA MET A 1 -4.69 -38.72 -29.46
C MET A 1 -4.64 -37.59 -30.46
N PRO A 2 -5.08 -36.38 -30.10
CA PRO A 2 -4.69 -35.16 -30.79
C PRO A 2 -3.83 -34.26 -29.90
N ALA A 3 -2.89 -33.57 -30.56
CA ALA A 3 -1.91 -32.66 -29.98
C ALA A 3 -2.53 -31.32 -29.55
N LEU A 4 -2.02 -30.78 -28.45
CA LEU A 4 -2.30 -29.44 -27.92
C LEU A 4 -1.69 -28.35 -28.84
N PRO A 5 -2.41 -27.25 -29.13
CA PRO A 5 -1.80 -26.00 -29.53
C PRO A 5 -1.55 -25.11 -28.30
N SER A 6 -0.30 -24.67 -28.18
CA SER A 6 0.24 -23.69 -27.24
C SER A 6 -0.43 -22.31 -27.38
N LEU A 7 -0.99 -21.81 -26.28
CA LEU A 7 -1.51 -20.44 -26.13
C LEU A 7 -0.43 -19.53 -25.54
N THR A 8 0.26 -18.79 -26.40
CA THR A 8 0.98 -17.58 -26.03
C THR A 8 0.11 -16.36 -26.37
N PHE A 9 -0.64 -15.88 -25.39
CA PHE A 9 -1.29 -14.57 -25.45
C PHE A 9 -0.80 -13.74 -24.27
N ALA A 10 0.34 -13.08 -24.47
CA ALA A 10 0.84 -12.09 -23.52
C ALA A 10 0.04 -10.79 -23.69
N LEU A 11 -0.61 -10.41 -22.60
CA LEU A 11 -1.38 -9.19 -22.40
C LEU A 11 -0.54 -7.95 -22.73
N ARG A 12 -0.98 -7.16 -23.71
CA ARG A 12 -0.75 -5.71 -23.76
C ARG A 12 -2.05 -5.05 -23.30
N ARG A 13 -2.09 -4.52 -22.06
CA ARG A 13 -3.06 -3.47 -21.69
C ARG A 13 -2.36 -2.11 -21.72
N PRO A 14 -3.02 -1.03 -22.18
CA PRO A 14 -2.43 0.28 -22.30
C PRO A 14 -2.44 1.04 -20.97
N LEU A 15 -1.34 1.76 -20.71
CA LEU A 15 -1.23 2.77 -19.66
C LEU A 15 -2.19 3.93 -19.95
N GLN A 16 -3.12 4.20 -19.05
CA GLN A 16 -3.73 5.52 -18.91
C GLN A 16 -3.52 5.98 -17.47
N SER A 17 -2.36 6.60 -17.21
CA SER A 17 -2.18 7.44 -16.03
C SER A 17 -2.63 8.84 -16.38
N THR A 18 -3.71 9.29 -15.75
CA THR A 18 -4.06 10.70 -15.68
C THR A 18 -3.00 11.40 -14.84
N LEU A 19 -2.12 12.17 -15.51
CA LEU A 19 -1.14 13.07 -14.91
C LEU A 19 -1.81 14.00 -13.88
N ARG A 20 -1.61 13.72 -12.59
CA ARG A 20 -1.87 14.68 -11.52
C ARG A 20 -0.69 15.63 -11.44
N HIS A 21 -0.89 16.87 -11.89
CA HIS A 21 0.05 17.96 -11.67
C HIS A 21 -0.15 18.53 -10.26
N PHE A 22 0.84 18.40 -9.38
CA PHE A 22 0.95 19.24 -8.20
C PHE A 22 2.37 19.81 -8.04
N HIS A 23 2.39 21.03 -7.53
CA HIS A 23 3.51 21.97 -7.55
C HIS A 23 4.73 21.47 -6.76
N VAL A 24 5.86 21.34 -7.46
CA VAL A 24 7.19 21.15 -6.86
C VAL A 24 7.55 22.40 -6.05
N SER A 25 7.62 22.27 -4.73
CA SER A 25 8.17 23.30 -3.85
C SER A 25 9.62 22.95 -3.48
N THR A 26 10.53 23.62 -4.19
CA THR A 26 11.91 23.99 -3.81
C THR A 26 12.81 22.92 -3.18
N SER A 27 13.64 22.32 -4.02
CA SER A 27 14.84 21.56 -3.62
C SER A 27 15.88 22.47 -2.96
N LEU A 28 16.41 22.05 -1.81
CA LEU A 28 17.72 22.50 -1.33
C LEU A 28 18.80 21.91 -2.25
N GLN A 29 19.28 22.70 -3.21
CA GLN A 29 20.45 22.36 -4.00
C GLN A 29 21.71 22.50 -3.13
N MET A 30 22.41 21.38 -2.89
CA MET A 30 23.81 21.42 -2.46
C MET A 30 24.69 21.53 -3.70
N SER A 31 25.14 22.75 -4.00
CA SER A 31 26.12 23.03 -5.05
C SER A 31 27.53 22.66 -4.58
N VAL A 32 28.18 21.70 -5.25
CA VAL A 32 29.62 21.46 -5.10
C VAL A 32 30.31 21.92 -6.39
N ALA A 33 31.00 23.06 -6.31
CA ALA A 33 31.85 23.56 -7.38
C ALA A 33 33.10 22.67 -7.52
N LEU A 34 33.27 22.04 -8.68
CA LEU A 34 34.53 21.37 -9.04
C LEU A 34 35.58 22.42 -9.39
N SER A 35 36.58 22.58 -8.53
CA SER A 35 37.85 23.21 -8.87
C SER A 35 38.86 22.13 -9.27
N ALA A 36 39.41 22.26 -10.48
CA ALA A 36 40.35 21.32 -11.08
C ALA A 36 41.79 21.53 -10.56
N ALA A 37 42.40 20.50 -9.96
CA ALA A 37 43.85 20.37 -9.73
C ALA A 37 44.23 18.89 -9.47
N PRO A 38 45.50 18.47 -9.69
CA PRO A 38 45.82 17.18 -10.31
C PRO A 38 45.89 15.97 -9.37
N LEU A 39 45.59 14.81 -9.97
CA LEU A 39 45.69 13.44 -9.44
C LEU A 39 47.03 13.15 -8.74
N LYS A 40 46.95 12.73 -7.47
CA LYS A 40 47.78 11.65 -6.87
C LYS A 40 47.30 11.30 -5.44
N SER A 41 47.05 10.00 -5.21
CA SER A 41 47.15 9.32 -3.90
C SER A 41 46.13 9.62 -2.77
N LYS A 42 44.82 9.72 -3.06
CA LYS A 42 43.76 9.69 -2.02
C LYS A 42 42.76 8.53 -2.15
N ASN A 43 42.77 7.79 -3.26
CA ASN A 43 41.70 6.85 -3.61
C ASN A 43 41.74 5.50 -2.87
N THR A 44 42.86 5.15 -2.24
CA THR A 44 43.01 3.87 -1.52
C THR A 44 42.52 3.95 -0.07
N LEU A 45 42.74 5.07 0.63
CA LEU A 45 42.29 5.22 2.02
C LEU A 45 40.77 5.46 2.10
N SER A 46 40.18 6.19 1.14
CA SER A 46 38.73 6.39 1.04
C SER A 46 38.01 5.06 0.77
N ASN A 47 38.52 4.27 -0.18
CA ASN A 47 37.95 2.98 -0.56
C ASN A 47 38.06 1.93 0.57
N VAL A 48 39.16 1.92 1.33
CA VAL A 48 39.30 1.03 2.50
C VAL A 48 38.34 1.41 3.63
N ASN A 49 38.16 2.72 3.88
CA ASN A 49 37.23 3.19 4.89
C ASN A 49 35.77 2.87 4.50
N ASP A 50 35.39 3.11 3.25
CA ASP A 50 34.05 2.76 2.75
C ASP A 50 33.81 1.24 2.83
N SER A 51 34.80 0.42 2.47
CA SER A 51 34.71 -1.04 2.60
C SER A 51 34.53 -1.50 4.05
N HIS A 52 35.22 -0.85 5.01
CA HIS A 52 35.08 -1.15 6.43
C HIS A 52 33.68 -0.75 6.94
N PHE A 53 33.20 0.46 6.61
CA PHE A 53 31.87 0.91 7.03
C PHE A 53 30.74 0.13 6.36
N LEU A 54 30.92 -0.34 5.12
CA LEU A 54 29.97 -1.24 4.46
C LEU A 54 29.89 -2.59 5.17
N THR A 55 31.04 -3.14 5.57
CA THR A 55 31.11 -4.40 6.34
C THR A 55 30.44 -4.22 7.71
N LEU A 56 30.71 -3.10 8.38
CA LEU A 56 30.07 -2.75 9.64
C LEU A 56 28.56 -2.59 9.49
N LEU A 57 28.09 -1.92 8.42
CA LEU A 57 26.67 -1.77 8.11
C LEU A 57 25.98 -3.12 7.96
N LYS A 58 26.53 -4.00 7.11
CA LYS A 58 26.01 -5.37 6.91
C LYS A 58 26.01 -6.16 8.22
N HIS A 59 27.08 -6.04 9.01
CA HIS A 59 27.16 -6.68 10.32
C HIS A 59 26.11 -6.15 11.30
N SER A 60 25.96 -4.83 11.45
CA SER A 60 24.95 -4.21 12.32
C SER A 60 23.52 -4.55 11.89
N ILE A 61 23.26 -4.69 10.59
CA ILE A 61 21.97 -5.17 10.07
C ILE A 61 21.72 -6.61 10.54
N SER A 62 22.71 -7.50 10.41
CA SER A 62 22.60 -8.90 10.84
C SER A 62 22.38 -9.02 12.36
N GLN A 63 23.02 -8.15 13.15
CA GLN A 63 22.89 -8.08 14.60
C GLN A 63 21.65 -7.28 15.07
N ARG A 64 20.84 -6.77 14.12
CA ARG A 64 19.63 -5.98 14.39
C ARG A 64 19.88 -4.75 15.26
N HIS A 65 20.99 -4.05 15.03
CA HIS A 65 21.35 -2.81 15.72
C HIS A 65 21.08 -1.59 14.82
N PRO A 66 19.86 -1.01 14.82
CA PRO A 66 19.46 0.03 13.88
C PRO A 66 20.29 1.32 14.02
N THR A 67 20.61 1.73 15.25
CA THR A 67 21.39 2.95 15.51
C THR A 67 22.82 2.84 15.02
N GLN A 68 23.45 1.67 15.21
CA GLN A 68 24.79 1.40 14.70
C GLN A 68 24.79 1.36 13.17
N ALA A 69 23.79 0.70 12.57
CA ALA A 69 23.63 0.64 11.11
C ALA A 69 23.49 2.04 10.50
N LEU A 70 22.64 2.91 11.06
CA LEU A 70 22.51 4.30 10.62
C LEU A 70 23.80 5.09 10.76
N SER A 71 24.53 4.91 11.88
CA SER A 71 25.81 5.57 12.09
C SER A 71 26.89 5.13 11.10
N ALA A 72 26.82 3.88 10.61
CA ALA A 72 27.71 3.36 9.59
C ALA A 72 27.31 3.91 8.21
N LEU A 73 26.01 3.95 7.90
CA LEU A 73 25.48 4.53 6.66
C LEU A 73 25.92 6.00 6.50
N ALA A 74 25.79 6.80 7.55
CA ALA A 74 26.16 8.22 7.53
C ALA A 74 27.66 8.48 7.31
N LYS A 75 28.51 7.46 7.49
CA LYS A 75 29.97 7.56 7.30
C LYS A 75 30.43 7.10 5.92
N LEU A 76 29.54 6.50 5.12
CA LEU A 76 29.86 6.06 3.77
C LEU A 76 29.91 7.25 2.81
N GLN A 77 30.93 7.30 1.95
CA GLN A 77 31.03 8.31 0.89
C GLN A 77 30.34 7.86 -0.40
N THR A 78 30.31 6.54 -0.64
CA THR A 78 29.60 5.93 -1.77
C THR A 78 28.25 5.36 -1.31
N PRO A 79 27.17 5.58 -2.08
CA PRO A 79 25.87 4.99 -1.75
C PRO A 79 25.97 3.45 -1.78
N PRO A 80 25.50 2.75 -0.73
CA PRO A 80 25.54 1.29 -0.71
C PRO A 80 24.53 0.70 -1.69
N ASP A 81 24.74 -0.56 -2.04
CA ASP A 81 23.86 -1.28 -2.97
C ASP A 81 22.39 -1.26 -2.49
N ALA A 82 21.46 -1.19 -3.43
CA ALA A 82 20.01 -1.23 -3.17
C ALA A 82 19.61 -2.41 -2.29
N SER A 83 20.27 -3.56 -2.41
CA SER A 83 20.01 -4.72 -1.54
C SER A 83 20.25 -4.43 -0.06
N VAL A 84 21.32 -3.70 0.28
CA VAL A 84 21.65 -3.36 1.68
C VAL A 84 20.69 -2.30 2.21
N LEU A 85 20.33 -1.33 1.36
CA LEU A 85 19.36 -0.28 1.70
C LEU A 85 17.97 -0.87 2.00
N LYS A 86 17.48 -1.80 1.17
CA LYS A 86 16.22 -2.50 1.43
C LYS A 86 16.25 -3.24 2.78
N GLN A 87 17.35 -3.93 3.09
CA GLN A 87 17.52 -4.63 4.38
C GLN A 87 17.53 -3.66 5.56
N LEU A 88 18.17 -2.51 5.41
CA LEU A 88 18.18 -1.46 6.41
C LEU A 88 16.78 -0.86 6.63
N ALA A 89 16.04 -0.56 5.56
CA ALA A 89 14.67 -0.06 5.63
C ALA A 89 13.77 -1.01 6.42
N VAL A 90 13.84 -2.32 6.14
CA VAL A 90 13.11 -3.35 6.89
C VAL A 90 13.51 -3.36 8.37
N LEU A 91 14.82 -3.31 8.68
CA LEU A 91 15.29 -3.30 10.07
C LEU A 91 14.76 -2.09 10.85
N LEU A 92 14.71 -0.92 10.21
CA LEU A 92 14.23 0.33 10.80
C LEU A 92 12.71 0.32 10.98
N ALA A 93 11.95 -0.11 9.96
CA ALA A 93 10.50 -0.21 10.00
C ALA A 93 9.98 -1.17 11.08
N ARG A 94 10.74 -2.23 11.39
CA ARG A 94 10.42 -3.18 12.47
C ARG A 94 10.49 -2.56 13.87
N GLN A 95 11.09 -1.39 14.03
CA GLN A 95 11.22 -0.72 15.33
C GLN A 95 9.89 -0.08 15.77
N LYS A 96 9.01 -0.88 16.37
CA LYS A 96 7.62 -0.51 16.69
C LYS A 96 7.43 0.71 17.60
N LYS A 97 8.47 1.19 18.28
CA LYS A 97 8.39 2.30 19.26
C LYS A 97 9.15 3.55 18.86
N ASN A 98 9.73 3.61 17.65
CA ASN A 98 10.54 4.74 17.24
C ASN A 98 10.06 5.33 15.91
N ARG A 99 9.31 6.45 16.00
CA ARG A 99 8.85 7.22 14.83
C ARG A 99 10.00 7.69 13.94
N ALA A 100 11.14 8.07 14.53
CA ALA A 100 12.29 8.53 13.76
C ALA A 100 12.86 7.40 12.88
N HIS A 101 12.89 6.17 13.40
CA HIS A 101 13.29 5.02 12.58
C HIS A 101 12.27 4.74 11.46
N ALA A 102 10.97 4.95 11.67
CA ALA A 102 9.97 4.82 10.60
C ALA A 102 10.18 5.86 9.49
N LEU A 103 10.47 7.12 9.86
CA LEU A 103 10.80 8.16 8.88
C LEU A 103 12.09 7.84 8.11
N GLN A 104 13.13 7.38 8.79
CA GLN A 104 14.37 6.96 8.15
C GLN A 104 14.19 5.74 7.25
N ALA A 105 13.32 4.80 7.64
CA ALA A 105 12.99 3.64 6.83
C ALA A 105 12.33 4.07 5.51
N PHE A 106 11.41 5.03 5.59
CA PHE A 106 10.77 5.65 4.43
C PHE A 106 11.78 6.37 3.53
N GLU A 107 12.62 7.24 4.09
CA GLU A 107 13.65 7.97 3.34
C GLU A 107 14.60 7.03 2.59
N VAL A 108 15.08 5.98 3.28
CA VAL A 108 15.95 4.96 2.68
C VAL A 108 15.24 4.21 1.55
N LEU A 109 13.98 3.83 1.73
CA LEU A 109 13.26 3.08 0.70
C LEU A 109 12.91 3.95 -0.51
N ARG A 110 12.57 5.23 -0.28
CA ARG A 110 12.37 6.23 -1.32
C ARG A 110 13.61 6.40 -2.21
N GLU A 111 14.79 6.48 -1.59
CA GLU A 111 16.05 6.53 -2.36
C GLU A 111 16.24 5.28 -3.23
N VAL A 112 15.83 4.10 -2.76
CA VAL A 112 15.87 2.87 -3.56
C VAL A 112 14.89 2.97 -4.74
N TYR A 113 13.68 3.47 -4.53
CA TYR A 113 12.69 3.69 -5.59
C TYR A 113 13.18 4.65 -6.68
N GLN A 114 13.94 5.68 -6.29
CA GLN A 114 14.50 6.69 -7.20
C GLN A 114 15.79 6.23 -7.91
N SER A 115 16.32 5.04 -7.58
CA SER A 115 17.56 4.55 -8.18
C SER A 115 17.39 4.15 -9.66
N PRO A 116 18.28 4.61 -10.57
CA PRO A 116 18.16 4.30 -11.99
C PRO A 116 18.39 2.82 -12.25
N GLY A 117 17.48 2.20 -13.01
CA GLY A 117 17.56 0.78 -13.34
C GLY A 117 17.10 -0.16 -12.24
N LEU A 118 16.34 0.34 -11.25
CA LEU A 118 15.64 -0.48 -10.27
C LEU A 118 14.82 -1.56 -10.98
N LYS A 119 15.03 -2.80 -10.57
CA LYS A 119 14.17 -3.93 -10.92
C LYS A 119 13.54 -4.43 -9.64
N PRO A 120 12.22 -4.24 -9.46
CA PRO A 120 11.53 -4.76 -8.29
C PRO A 120 11.72 -6.27 -8.18
N ASP A 121 12.14 -6.71 -7.01
CA ASP A 121 12.22 -8.10 -6.61
C ASP A 121 11.27 -8.35 -5.44
N ASP A 122 11.07 -9.61 -5.06
CA ASP A 122 10.19 -9.98 -3.94
C ASP A 122 10.61 -9.30 -2.63
N TYR A 123 11.90 -8.99 -2.49
CA TYR A 123 12.42 -8.29 -1.33
C TYR A 123 12.00 -6.81 -1.30
N MET A 124 11.86 -6.15 -2.46
CA MET A 124 11.33 -4.80 -2.57
C MET A 124 9.86 -4.74 -2.13
N LYS A 125 9.05 -5.74 -2.53
CA LYS A 125 7.68 -5.90 -2.06
C LYS A 125 7.63 -6.03 -0.53
N LEU A 126 8.45 -6.92 0.03
CA LEU A 126 8.57 -7.09 1.48
C LEU A 126 8.94 -5.78 2.19
N ALA A 127 9.96 -5.07 1.69
CA ALA A 127 10.40 -3.81 2.27
C ALA A 127 9.30 -2.75 2.25
N SER A 128 8.57 -2.64 1.15
CA SER A 128 7.47 -1.69 0.99
C SER A 128 6.33 -1.96 1.97
N ILE A 129 5.95 -3.23 2.16
CA ILE A 129 4.95 -3.63 3.15
C ILE A 129 5.37 -3.22 4.57
N TYR A 130 6.62 -3.52 4.97
CA TYR A 130 7.11 -3.17 6.30
C TYR A 130 7.15 -1.65 6.53
N VAL A 131 7.64 -0.89 5.55
CA VAL A 131 7.71 0.57 5.65
C VAL A 131 6.31 1.18 5.67
N MET A 132 5.38 0.67 4.85
CA MET A 132 3.98 1.10 4.85
C MET A 132 3.33 0.90 6.22
N ASP A 133 3.44 -0.31 6.79
CA ASP A 133 2.93 -0.60 8.13
C ASP A 133 3.56 0.31 9.20
N ALA A 134 4.86 0.59 9.10
CA ALA A 134 5.52 1.53 10.02
C ALA A 134 4.98 2.97 9.86
N CYS A 135 4.82 3.47 8.63
CA CYS A 135 4.26 4.79 8.36
C CYS A 135 2.84 4.92 8.91
N LEU A 136 1.96 3.96 8.60
CA LEU A 136 0.57 3.95 9.07
C LEU A 136 0.48 3.88 10.60
N ARG A 137 1.27 3.00 11.23
CA ARG A 137 1.33 2.88 12.70
C ARG A 137 1.70 4.18 13.39
N PHE A 138 2.59 4.97 12.77
CA PHE A 138 2.99 6.27 13.29
C PHE A 138 2.17 7.43 12.72
N ARG A 139 1.05 7.19 12.03
CA ARG A 139 0.21 8.25 11.43
C ARG A 139 1.00 9.18 10.51
N MET A 140 1.86 8.60 9.70
CA MET A 140 2.67 9.27 8.68
C MET A 140 2.01 9.08 7.31
N LEU A 141 0.79 9.61 7.16
CA LEU A 141 -0.07 9.33 6.01
C LEU A 141 0.51 9.84 4.69
N ASP A 142 1.12 11.04 4.68
CA ASP A 142 1.69 11.58 3.45
C ASP A 142 2.87 10.74 2.95
N GLN A 143 3.71 10.25 3.86
CA GLN A 143 4.78 9.31 3.54
C GLN A 143 4.24 7.95 3.07
N ALA A 144 3.15 7.47 3.69
CA ALA A 144 2.48 6.25 3.26
C ALA A 144 1.92 6.40 1.83
N MET A 145 1.32 7.55 1.50
CA MET A 145 0.81 7.82 0.15
C MET A 145 1.92 7.94 -0.88
N GLU A 146 3.01 8.65 -0.57
CA GLU A 146 4.18 8.74 -1.46
C GLU A 146 4.74 7.34 -1.74
N LEU A 147 4.84 6.49 -0.71
CA LEU A 147 5.30 5.10 -0.87
C LEU A 147 4.32 4.25 -1.69
N TYR A 148 3.01 4.44 -1.52
CA TYR A 148 1.98 3.76 -2.32
C TYR A 148 2.13 4.12 -3.81
N ASP A 149 2.30 5.41 -4.12
CA ASP A 149 2.50 5.89 -5.49
C ASP A 149 3.80 5.31 -6.08
N GLU A 150 4.90 5.32 -5.33
CA GLU A 150 6.18 4.73 -5.78
C GLU A 150 6.07 3.23 -6.06
N ALA A 151 5.42 2.49 -5.16
CA ALA A 151 5.16 1.06 -5.33
C ALA A 151 4.29 0.79 -6.55
N SER A 152 3.18 1.51 -6.71
CA SER A 152 2.27 1.38 -7.85
C SER A 152 2.96 1.67 -9.18
N ASN A 153 3.76 2.75 -9.26
CA ASN A 153 4.52 3.12 -10.45
C ASN A 153 5.57 2.07 -10.87
N GLN A 154 6.07 1.29 -9.91
CA GLN A 154 7.00 0.18 -10.16
C GLN A 154 6.30 -1.19 -10.23
N ALA A 155 4.96 -1.24 -10.27
CA ALA A 155 4.18 -2.48 -10.24
C ALA A 155 4.50 -3.38 -9.03
N VAL A 156 4.84 -2.78 -7.88
CA VAL A 156 5.01 -3.47 -6.60
C VAL A 156 3.67 -3.53 -5.88
N VAL A 157 3.12 -4.72 -5.78
CA VAL A 157 1.83 -4.97 -5.14
C VAL A 157 2.00 -5.10 -3.62
N LEU A 158 1.33 -4.23 -2.85
CA LEU A 158 1.27 -4.34 -1.38
C LEU A 158 0.34 -5.47 -0.93
N ASP A 159 0.39 -5.83 0.35
CA ASP A 159 -0.51 -6.85 0.90
C ASP A 159 -1.84 -6.24 1.39
N LEU A 160 -2.83 -7.11 1.59
CA LEU A 160 -4.17 -6.70 2.00
C LEU A 160 -4.19 -5.91 3.33
N PRO A 161 -3.41 -6.29 4.37
CA PRO A 161 -3.30 -5.49 5.58
C PRO A 161 -2.79 -4.05 5.33
N ALA A 162 -1.79 -3.88 4.45
CA ALA A 162 -1.31 -2.54 4.09
C ALA A 162 -2.40 -1.71 3.40
N TYR A 163 -3.15 -2.30 2.47
CA TYR A 163 -4.27 -1.62 1.81
C TYR A 163 -5.38 -1.24 2.80
N ASN A 164 -5.82 -2.17 3.64
CA ASN A 164 -6.87 -1.91 4.63
C ASN A 164 -6.46 -0.79 5.59
N GLY A 165 -5.21 -0.81 6.05
CA GLY A 165 -4.65 0.25 6.89
C GLY A 165 -4.58 1.61 6.19
N LEU A 166 -4.19 1.63 4.91
CA LEU A 166 -4.13 2.86 4.11
C LEU A 166 -5.52 3.46 3.88
N LEU A 167 -6.49 2.63 3.49
CA LEU A 167 -7.89 3.05 3.30
C LEU A 167 -8.49 3.62 4.59
N THR A 168 -8.26 2.96 5.72
CA THR A 168 -8.71 3.44 7.03
C THR A 168 -8.07 4.79 7.37
N ALA A 169 -6.75 4.91 7.18
CA ALA A 169 -6.01 6.15 7.47
C ALA A 169 -6.44 7.34 6.58
N LEU A 170 -6.78 7.08 5.31
CA LEU A 170 -7.29 8.11 4.39
C LEU A 170 -8.69 8.58 4.80
N VAL A 171 -9.59 7.66 5.14
CA VAL A 171 -10.95 7.98 5.61
C VAL A 171 -10.88 8.79 6.92
N ASP A 172 -10.06 8.36 7.88
CA ASP A 172 -9.84 9.08 9.14
C ASP A 172 -9.30 10.50 8.90
N ALA A 173 -8.48 10.68 7.87
CA ALA A 173 -7.91 11.98 7.46
C ALA A 173 -8.84 12.81 6.56
N LYS A 174 -10.09 12.39 6.34
CA LYS A 174 -11.06 13.05 5.46
C LYS A 174 -10.61 13.17 4.00
N ARG A 175 -9.84 12.21 3.52
CA ARG A 175 -9.36 12.07 2.13
C ARG A 175 -10.13 10.95 1.42
N LEU A 176 -11.47 11.05 1.42
CA LEU A 176 -12.37 10.00 0.92
C LEU A 176 -12.21 9.73 -0.58
N ASP A 177 -11.97 10.77 -1.38
CA ASP A 177 -11.78 10.64 -2.83
C ASP A 177 -10.59 9.72 -3.15
N GLU A 178 -9.46 9.93 -2.48
CA GLU A 178 -8.25 9.11 -2.64
C GLU A 178 -8.49 7.68 -2.15
N ALA A 179 -9.17 7.50 -1.01
CA ALA A 179 -9.51 6.16 -0.52
C ALA A 179 -10.41 5.40 -1.52
N THR A 180 -11.38 6.08 -2.12
CA THR A 180 -12.31 5.51 -3.10
C THR A 180 -11.59 5.12 -4.39
N GLU A 181 -10.64 5.93 -4.84
CA GLU A 181 -9.81 5.60 -6.01
C GLU A 181 -8.94 4.37 -5.76
N ILE A 182 -8.24 4.32 -4.62
CA ILE A 182 -7.42 3.15 -4.26
C ILE A 182 -8.27 1.88 -4.19
N LEU A 183 -9.46 1.96 -3.57
CA LEU A 183 -10.38 0.82 -3.51
C LEU A 183 -10.83 0.37 -4.91
N ARG A 184 -11.14 1.30 -5.82
CA ARG A 184 -11.47 0.97 -7.22
C ARG A 184 -10.30 0.32 -7.95
N ASP A 185 -9.07 0.75 -7.68
CA ASP A 185 -7.87 0.15 -8.28
C ASP A 185 -7.63 -1.28 -7.76
N ILE A 186 -7.87 -1.55 -6.47
CA ILE A 186 -7.83 -2.91 -5.91
C ILE A 186 -8.88 -3.81 -6.58
N VAL A 187 -10.10 -3.30 -6.77
CA VAL A 187 -11.19 -4.02 -7.45
C VAL A 187 -10.84 -4.32 -8.90
N ARG A 188 -10.23 -3.37 -9.63
CA ARG A 188 -9.87 -3.53 -11.05
C ARG A 188 -8.66 -4.43 -11.26
N GLY A 189 -7.74 -4.49 -10.30
CA GLY A 189 -6.57 -5.36 -10.32
C GLY A 189 -6.92 -6.82 -10.06
N GLU A 190 -5.98 -7.72 -10.36
CA GLU A 190 -6.11 -9.17 -10.09
C GLU A 190 -5.12 -9.65 -9.00
N ASP A 191 -4.14 -8.81 -8.63
CA ASP A 191 -3.01 -9.22 -7.78
C ASP A 191 -3.35 -9.34 -6.29
N VAL A 192 -4.51 -8.84 -5.88
CA VAL A 192 -5.01 -8.87 -4.51
C VAL A 192 -6.47 -9.30 -4.53
N CYS A 193 -6.86 -10.17 -3.60
CA CYS A 193 -8.26 -10.50 -3.36
C CYS A 193 -8.78 -9.58 -2.24
N PRO A 194 -9.61 -8.57 -2.54
CA PRO A 194 -10.19 -7.75 -1.49
C PRO A 194 -11.17 -8.58 -0.66
N MET A 195 -11.37 -8.19 0.60
CA MET A 195 -12.37 -8.79 1.49
C MET A 195 -13.36 -7.72 1.92
N GLU A 196 -14.43 -8.14 2.59
CA GLU A 196 -15.42 -7.25 3.17
C GLU A 196 -14.78 -6.10 4.00
N GLN A 197 -13.76 -6.41 4.81
CA GLN A 197 -13.07 -5.41 5.64
C GLN A 197 -12.28 -4.36 4.83
N THR A 198 -11.96 -4.63 3.56
CA THR A 198 -11.30 -3.69 2.66
C THR A 198 -12.25 -2.58 2.23
N PHE A 199 -13.53 -2.88 2.05
CA PHE A 199 -14.54 -1.92 1.62
C PHE A 199 -15.09 -1.10 2.78
N LEU A 200 -15.26 -1.74 3.95
CA LEU A 200 -16.02 -1.21 5.07
C LEU A 200 -15.67 0.25 5.45
N PRO A 201 -14.39 0.67 5.61
CA PRO A 201 -14.08 2.06 5.97
C PRO A 201 -14.61 3.09 4.97
N VAL A 202 -14.53 2.77 3.66
CA VAL A 202 -14.96 3.66 2.57
C VAL A 202 -16.49 3.68 2.48
N LEU A 203 -17.14 2.51 2.56
CA LEU A 203 -18.61 2.41 2.51
C LEU A 203 -19.27 3.19 3.65
N LEU A 204 -18.74 3.06 4.89
CA LEU A 204 -19.28 3.76 6.05
C LEU A 204 -19.21 5.28 5.88
N GLU A 205 -18.10 5.81 5.35
CA GLU A 205 -17.94 7.25 5.15
C GLU A 205 -18.79 7.78 3.98
N LEU A 206 -18.96 7.00 2.91
CA LEU A 206 -19.88 7.33 1.81
C LEU A 206 -21.33 7.37 2.28
N VAL A 207 -21.77 6.41 3.09
CA VAL A 207 -23.12 6.41 3.69
C VAL A 207 -23.32 7.62 4.59
N LYS A 208 -22.34 7.98 5.43
CA LYS A 208 -22.40 9.22 6.25
C LYS A 208 -22.46 10.49 5.40
N SER A 209 -21.95 10.43 4.18
CA SER A 209 -21.97 11.54 3.22
C SER A 209 -23.21 11.51 2.31
N HIS A 210 -24.14 10.56 2.53
CA HIS A 210 -25.33 10.34 1.72
C HIS A 210 -25.05 10.00 0.24
N GLU A 211 -23.86 9.47 -0.06
CA GLU A 211 -23.41 9.07 -1.40
C GLU A 211 -23.85 7.63 -1.73
N TYR A 212 -25.14 7.34 -1.57
CA TYR A 212 -25.71 5.98 -1.63
C TYR A 212 -25.47 5.26 -2.96
N ASP A 213 -25.55 5.96 -4.09
CA ASP A 213 -25.30 5.38 -5.41
C ASP A 213 -23.87 4.83 -5.51
N GLN A 214 -22.89 5.54 -4.94
CA GLN A 214 -21.50 5.09 -4.93
C GLN A 214 -21.28 3.87 -4.04
N VAL A 215 -22.01 3.78 -2.92
CA VAL A 215 -21.97 2.61 -2.02
C VAL A 215 -22.44 1.38 -2.77
N THR A 216 -23.62 1.44 -3.39
CA THR A 216 -24.19 0.33 -4.17
C THR A 216 -23.27 -0.07 -5.33
N ASP A 217 -22.69 0.90 -6.06
CA ASP A 217 -21.76 0.63 -7.16
C ASP A 217 -20.48 -0.07 -6.70
N LEU A 218 -19.91 0.32 -5.55
CA LEU A 218 -18.72 -0.31 -4.98
C LEU A 218 -19.02 -1.73 -4.47
N MET A 219 -20.16 -1.93 -3.80
CA MET A 219 -20.55 -3.27 -3.34
C MET A 219 -20.80 -4.21 -4.51
N ARG A 220 -21.50 -3.77 -5.56
CA ARG A 220 -21.68 -4.57 -6.79
C ARG A 220 -20.34 -4.94 -7.42
N GLN A 221 -19.41 -3.99 -7.49
CA GLN A 221 -18.05 -4.24 -7.95
C GLN A 221 -17.30 -5.24 -7.06
N GLY A 222 -17.42 -5.16 -5.75
CA GLY A 222 -16.88 -6.15 -4.81
C GLY A 222 -17.45 -7.54 -5.04
N ALA A 223 -18.77 -7.66 -5.19
CA ALA A 223 -19.45 -8.92 -5.48
C ALA A 223 -18.94 -9.56 -6.79
N THR A 224 -18.71 -8.77 -7.85
CA THR A 224 -18.11 -9.30 -9.09
C THR A 224 -16.68 -9.82 -8.93
N ARG A 225 -15.98 -9.42 -7.86
CA ARG A 225 -14.66 -9.93 -7.48
C ARG A 225 -14.72 -11.09 -6.48
N GLY A 226 -15.92 -11.57 -6.17
CA GLY A 226 -16.16 -12.67 -5.22
C GLY A 226 -16.14 -12.26 -3.75
N VAL A 227 -16.37 -10.97 -3.47
CA VAL A 227 -16.53 -10.50 -2.08
C VAL A 227 -17.95 -10.75 -1.63
N GLU A 228 -18.10 -11.58 -0.61
CA GLU A 228 -19.35 -11.81 0.10
C GLU A 228 -19.48 -10.73 1.18
N PHE A 229 -20.51 -9.88 1.05
CA PHE A 229 -20.86 -8.91 2.09
C PHE A 229 -21.81 -9.58 3.06
N THR A 230 -21.52 -9.46 4.35
CA THR A 230 -22.27 -10.14 5.40
C THR A 230 -22.97 -9.12 6.28
N SER A 231 -23.63 -9.63 7.32
CA SER A 231 -24.16 -8.80 8.39
C SER A 231 -23.12 -7.86 9.02
N GLU A 232 -21.81 -8.19 8.96
CA GLU A 232 -20.73 -7.32 9.45
C GLU A 232 -20.61 -6.00 8.66
N THR A 233 -20.98 -5.96 7.37
CA THR A 233 -21.07 -4.71 6.60
C THR A 233 -22.45 -4.12 6.64
N PHE A 234 -23.48 -4.92 6.43
CA PHE A 234 -24.83 -4.40 6.28
C PHE A 234 -25.38 -3.78 7.57
N TYR A 235 -25.16 -4.37 8.76
CA TYR A 235 -25.64 -3.79 10.01
C TYR A 235 -25.06 -2.38 10.28
N PRO A 236 -23.73 -2.16 10.21
CA PRO A 236 -23.19 -0.81 10.35
C PRO A 236 -23.68 0.20 9.31
N LEU A 237 -23.89 -0.21 8.05
CA LEU A 237 -24.42 0.70 7.03
C LEU A 237 -25.86 1.09 7.36
N LEU A 238 -26.71 0.12 7.70
CA LEU A 238 -28.11 0.36 8.05
C LEU A 238 -28.26 1.25 9.30
N GLU A 239 -27.45 1.02 10.34
CA GLU A 239 -27.46 1.83 11.56
C GLU A 239 -27.15 3.31 11.27
N ILE A 240 -26.28 3.59 10.30
CA ILE A 240 -25.99 4.97 9.89
C ILE A 240 -27.18 5.53 9.08
N THR A 241 -27.77 4.73 8.18
CA THR A 241 -28.92 5.18 7.38
C THR A 241 -30.19 5.44 8.17
N GLU A 242 -30.43 4.75 9.29
CA GLU A 242 -31.60 4.99 10.14
C GLU A 242 -31.62 6.41 10.71
N LYS A 243 -30.44 7.00 10.90
CA LYS A 243 -30.27 8.39 11.36
C LYS A 243 -30.52 9.39 10.23
N ASP A 244 -30.58 8.95 8.98
CA ASP A 244 -30.96 9.79 7.85
C ASP A 244 -32.49 9.90 7.78
N SER A 245 -32.99 11.12 7.95
CA SER A 245 -34.43 11.43 7.81
C SER A 245 -34.80 11.83 6.38
N SER A 246 -33.84 11.84 5.46
CA SER A 246 -34.07 12.14 4.05
C SER A 246 -34.70 10.93 3.34
N SER A 247 -35.75 11.16 2.55
CA SER A 247 -36.32 10.14 1.65
C SER A 247 -35.83 10.41 0.24
N SER A 248 -34.52 10.21 0.03
CA SER A 248 -33.92 10.34 -1.30
C SER A 248 -34.13 9.08 -2.13
N ASP A 249 -34.31 9.23 -3.45
CA ASP A 249 -34.44 8.09 -4.37
C ASP A 249 -33.20 7.17 -4.33
N SER A 250 -32.01 7.75 -4.14
CA SER A 250 -30.75 7.01 -3.95
C SER A 250 -30.73 6.20 -2.65
N LEU A 251 -31.28 6.72 -1.55
CA LEU A 251 -31.42 5.95 -0.30
C LEU A 251 -32.40 4.80 -0.48
N ILE A 252 -33.55 5.03 -1.13
CA ILE A 252 -34.54 3.97 -1.39
C ILE A 252 -33.90 2.84 -2.20
N LYS A 253 -33.19 3.17 -3.28
CA LYS A 253 -32.46 2.19 -4.11
C LYS A 253 -31.41 1.44 -3.32
N PHE A 254 -30.65 2.13 -2.46
CA PHE A 254 -29.65 1.50 -1.61
C PHE A 254 -30.30 0.52 -0.62
N LEU A 255 -31.39 0.90 0.04
CA LEU A 255 -32.10 0.02 0.98
C LEU A 255 -32.68 -1.20 0.26
N SER A 256 -33.27 -1.04 -0.92
CA SER A 256 -33.72 -2.17 -1.75
C SER A 256 -32.56 -3.09 -2.15
N TYR A 257 -31.40 -2.53 -2.51
CA TYR A 257 -30.21 -3.33 -2.80
C TYR A 257 -29.75 -4.14 -1.57
N VAL A 258 -29.77 -3.54 -0.38
CA VAL A 258 -29.41 -4.23 0.87
C VAL A 258 -30.39 -5.35 1.17
N GLU A 259 -31.70 -5.12 1.00
CA GLU A 259 -32.73 -6.15 1.19
C GLU A 259 -32.53 -7.34 0.25
N GLU A 260 -32.35 -7.08 -1.06
CA GLU A 260 -32.08 -8.11 -2.06
C GLU A 260 -30.79 -8.91 -1.76
N ALA A 261 -29.70 -8.21 -1.44
CA ALA A 261 -28.41 -8.84 -1.17
C ALA A 261 -28.36 -9.58 0.18
N TRP A 262 -29.21 -9.20 1.13
CA TRP A 262 -29.32 -9.84 2.44
C TRP A 262 -30.13 -11.14 2.36
N ASP A 263 -31.22 -11.15 1.60
CA ASP A 263 -32.09 -12.32 1.45
C ASP A 263 -31.37 -13.48 0.73
N GLU A 264 -30.51 -13.17 -0.26
CA GLU A 264 -29.65 -14.18 -0.90
C GLU A 264 -28.73 -14.92 0.09
N TYR A 265 -28.45 -14.34 1.26
CA TYR A 265 -27.63 -14.94 2.31
C TYR A 265 -28.43 -15.86 3.25
N GLN A 266 -29.72 -15.56 3.51
CA GLN A 266 -30.54 -16.36 4.43
C GLN A 266 -30.95 -17.71 3.83
N ASP A 267 -31.06 -17.81 2.51
CA ASP A 267 -31.42 -19.06 1.85
C ASP A 267 -30.34 -20.15 1.99
N PHE A 268 -29.06 -19.78 2.15
CA PHE A 268 -27.95 -20.73 2.31
C PHE A 268 -27.87 -21.40 3.70
N ASP A 269 -28.40 -20.77 4.76
CA ASP A 269 -28.37 -21.32 6.13
C ASP A 269 -29.58 -22.22 6.43
N SER A 270 -30.49 -22.42 5.48
CA SER A 270 -31.75 -23.15 5.69
C SER A 270 -31.74 -24.64 5.30
N GLU A 271 -30.63 -25.17 4.76
CA GLU A 271 -30.58 -26.56 4.23
C GLU A 271 -30.03 -27.63 5.19
N ASP A 272 -29.57 -27.32 6.41
CA ASP A 272 -28.87 -28.29 7.27
C ASP A 272 -29.68 -28.91 8.44
N ASP A 273 -30.99 -28.66 8.56
CA ASP A 273 -31.82 -29.21 9.64
C ASP A 273 -33.02 -30.04 9.12
N ASP A 274 -32.79 -31.08 8.30
CA ASP A 274 -33.77 -32.19 8.19
C ASP A 274 -33.13 -33.53 7.80
N ASP A 275 -32.22 -34.05 8.64
CA ASP A 275 -32.03 -35.50 8.71
C ASP A 275 -32.93 -36.05 9.82
N THR A 276 -34.18 -36.31 9.42
CA THR A 276 -35.18 -37.07 10.16
C THR A 276 -34.63 -38.46 10.48
N ILE A 277 -34.25 -38.72 11.75
CA ILE A 277 -34.01 -40.08 12.24
C ILE A 277 -35.38 -40.68 12.61
N GLU A 278 -35.94 -41.48 11.68
CA GLU A 278 -36.94 -42.52 12.00
C GLU A 278 -36.29 -43.76 12.65
#